data_AF-A0A2V9F6F1-F1
#
_entry.id   AF-A0A2V9F6F1-F1
#
_cell.length_a   1.000
_cell.length_b   1.000
_cell.length_c   1.000
_cell.angle_alpha   90.00
_cell.angle_beta   90.00
_cell.angle_gamma   90.00
#
_symmetry.space_group_name_H-M   'P 1'
#
loop_
_entity.id
_entity.type
_entity.pdbx_description
1 polymer ?
#
loop_
_entity_poly.entity_id
_entity_poly.type
_entity_poly.pdbx_seq_one_letter_code
_entity_poly.pdbx_strand_id
1 'polypeptide(L)'
;MPAKQMASSHAMKRFFGAFHIFHAGAFRWVLQELFLWRLQQEKPDMVVMTLDTMVMDNDEALQREGCDPTYKKVKGFQPLQLIWNGKIVDAIFRRGKRHSNYGH
;
A
#
# COMPACT_ATOMS: atom_id res chain seq x y z
N MET A 1 1.02 -29.69 -24.68
CA MET A 1 0.81 -28.84 -23.48
C MET A 1 -0.34 -27.89 -23.79
N PRO A 2 -1.45 -27.90 -23.03
CA PRO A 2 -2.51 -26.93 -23.26
C PRO A 2 -1.95 -25.51 -23.04
N ALA A 3 -2.32 -24.57 -23.92
CA ALA A 3 -1.84 -23.19 -23.84
C ALA A 3 -2.18 -22.59 -22.46
N LYS A 4 -1.19 -22.00 -21.81
CA LYS A 4 -1.33 -21.38 -20.48
C LYS A 4 -2.42 -20.32 -20.55
N GLN A 5 -3.57 -20.59 -19.93
CA GLN A 5 -4.73 -19.71 -19.99
C GLN A 5 -4.40 -18.41 -19.23
N MET A 6 -4.19 -17.32 -19.95
CA MET A 6 -3.91 -16.01 -19.38
C MET A 6 -5.22 -15.24 -19.20
N ALA A 7 -5.32 -14.45 -18.14
CA ALA A 7 -6.46 -13.57 -17.93
C ALA A 7 -6.51 -12.50 -19.04
N SER A 8 -7.71 -12.22 -19.57
CA SER A 8 -7.90 -11.16 -20.55
C SER A 8 -7.76 -9.78 -19.89
N SER A 9 -7.41 -8.75 -20.68
CA SER A 9 -7.34 -7.37 -20.21
C SER A 9 -8.66 -6.90 -19.58
N HIS A 10 -9.80 -7.34 -20.11
CA HIS A 10 -11.12 -7.06 -19.55
C HIS A 10 -11.34 -7.75 -18.20
N ALA A 11 -10.89 -9.00 -18.04
CA ALA A 11 -10.96 -9.69 -16.75
C ALA A 11 -10.12 -8.97 -15.69
N MET A 12 -8.90 -8.56 -16.04
CA MET A 12 -8.02 -7.81 -15.15
C MET A 12 -8.61 -6.45 -14.76
N LYS A 13 -9.18 -5.71 -15.72
CA LYS A 13 -9.84 -4.42 -15.42
C LYS A 13 -11.02 -4.57 -14.46
N ARG A 14 -11.88 -5.57 -14.65
CA ARG A 14 -12.99 -5.85 -13.72
C ARG A 14 -12.49 -6.25 -12.34
N PHE A 15 -11.44 -7.07 -12.30
CA PHE A 15 -10.81 -7.48 -11.05
C PHE A 15 -10.29 -6.24 -10.29
N PHE A 16 -9.48 -5.39 -10.93
CA PHE A 16 -8.98 -4.17 -10.30
C PHE A 16 -10.09 -3.19 -9.93
N GLY A 17 -11.13 -3.06 -10.75
CA GLY A 17 -12.29 -2.24 -10.46
C GLY A 17 -13.12 -2.70 -9.25
N ALA A 18 -13.02 -3.98 -8.86
CA ALA A 18 -13.66 -4.46 -7.64
C ALA A 18 -12.97 -3.92 -6.36
N PHE A 19 -11.71 -3.50 -6.45
CA PHE A 19 -10.96 -2.96 -5.33
C PHE A 19 -11.16 -1.44 -5.22
N HIS A 20 -12.35 -1.02 -4.80
CA HIS A 20 -12.60 0.38 -4.41
C HIS A 20 -11.76 0.75 -3.18
N ILE A 21 -11.44 2.03 -2.97
CA ILE A 21 -10.60 2.54 -1.87
C ILE A 21 -11.05 2.09 -0.45
N PHE A 22 -12.32 1.69 -0.30
CA PHE A 22 -12.88 1.13 0.94
C PHE A 22 -12.36 -0.27 1.28
N HIS A 23 -11.63 -0.94 0.37
CA HIS A 23 -10.99 -2.24 0.60
C HIS A 23 -9.60 -2.14 1.23
N ALA A 24 -9.08 -0.93 1.51
CA ALA A 24 -7.78 -0.76 2.17
C ALA A 24 -7.70 -1.56 3.49
N GLY A 25 -8.81 -1.67 4.24
CA GLY A 25 -8.89 -2.51 5.45
C GLY A 25 -8.66 -4.00 5.17
N ALA A 26 -9.28 -4.54 4.11
CA ALA A 26 -9.11 -5.94 3.73
C ALA A 26 -7.67 -6.26 3.31
N PHE A 27 -7.01 -5.35 2.57
CA PHE A 27 -5.61 -5.52 2.21
C PHE A 27 -4.69 -5.48 3.43
N ARG A 28 -4.93 -4.56 4.37
CA ARG A 28 -4.18 -4.50 5.62
C ARG A 28 -4.34 -5.79 6.43
N TRP A 29 -5.56 -6.31 6.52
CA TRP A 29 -5.83 -7.59 7.18
C TRP A 29 -5.02 -8.72 6.53
N VAL A 30 -5.04 -8.85 5.19
CA VAL A 30 -4.24 -9.86 4.49
C VAL A 30 -2.74 -9.71 4.77
N LEU A 31 -2.20 -8.49 4.73
CA LEU A 31 -0.79 -8.25 5.05
C LEU A 31 -0.42 -8.63 6.49
N GLN A 32 -1.30 -8.32 7.45
CA GLN A 32 -1.13 -8.66 8.85
C GLN A 32 -1.18 -10.17 9.08
N GLU A 33 -2.12 -10.89 8.46
CA GLU A 33 -2.19 -12.36 8.53
C GLU A 33 -0.91 -13.01 7.96
N LEU A 34 -0.45 -12.53 6.80
CA LEU A 34 0.81 -13.01 6.21
C LEU A 34 2.02 -12.71 7.10
N PHE A 35 2.03 -11.56 7.76
CA PHE A 35 3.09 -11.19 8.67
C PHE A 35 3.10 -12.07 9.93
N LEU A 36 1.93 -12.26 10.57
CA LEU A 36 1.78 -13.14 11.73
C LEU A 36 2.19 -14.58 11.40
N TRP A 37 1.73 -15.09 10.25
CA TRP A 37 2.16 -16.40 9.74
C TRP A 37 3.68 -16.46 9.62
N ARG A 38 4.32 -15.43 9.03
CA ARG A 38 5.77 -15.40 8.84
C ARG A 38 6.52 -15.35 10.18
N LEU A 39 6.05 -14.60 11.16
CA LEU A 39 6.61 -14.53 12.52
C LEU A 39 6.53 -15.89 13.23
N GLN A 40 5.41 -16.61 13.10
CA GLN A 40 5.27 -17.95 13.70
C GLN A 40 6.26 -18.96 13.12
N GLN A 41 6.63 -18.80 11.85
CA GLN A 41 7.60 -19.66 11.18
C GLN A 41 9.05 -19.27 11.51
N GLU A 42 9.37 -17.98 11.53
CA GLU A 42 10.74 -17.49 11.78
C GLU A 42 11.12 -17.49 13.27
N LYS A 43 10.13 -17.36 14.16
CA LYS A 43 10.30 -17.30 15.63
C LYS A 43 11.49 -16.41 16.06
N PRO A 44 11.54 -15.14 15.60
CA PRO A 44 12.64 -14.27 15.95
C PRO A 44 12.59 -13.91 17.44
N ASP A 45 13.75 -13.83 18.08
CA ASP A 45 13.86 -13.37 19.48
C ASP A 45 13.48 -11.89 19.64
N MET A 46 13.60 -11.11 18.56
CA MET A 46 13.25 -9.69 18.52
C MET A 46 12.67 -9.30 17.15
N VAL A 47 11.60 -8.51 17.16
CA VAL A 47 10.99 -7.95 15.95
C VAL A 47 11.33 -6.47 15.84
N VAL A 48 12.25 -6.14 14.94
CA VAL A 48 12.63 -4.74 14.66
C VAL A 48 11.89 -4.26 13.41
N MET A 49 11.11 -3.19 13.54
CA MET A 49 10.32 -2.63 12.45
C MET A 49 10.67 -1.17 12.20
N THR A 50 10.58 -0.76 10.94
CA THR A 50 10.79 0.63 10.52
C THR A 50 9.45 1.25 10.12
N LEU A 51 9.17 2.44 10.60
CA LEU A 51 8.08 3.28 10.09
C LEU A 51 8.65 4.25 9.08
N ASP A 52 8.14 4.18 7.85
CA ASP A 52 8.56 5.05 6.77
C ASP A 52 7.37 5.59 5.99
N THR A 53 7.62 6.60 5.14
CA THR A 53 6.63 7.18 4.27
C THR A 53 7.21 7.43 2.89
N MET A 54 6.61 6.79 1.89
CA MET A 54 6.96 7.00 0.49
C MET A 54 5.89 7.87 -0.16
N VAL A 55 6.32 8.89 -0.92
CA VAL A 55 5.41 9.69 -1.73
C VAL A 55 5.08 8.90 -3.00
N MET A 56 3.81 8.56 -3.17
CA MET A 56 3.30 7.97 -4.41
C MET A 56 2.77 9.07 -5.30
N ASP A 57 3.60 9.47 -6.26
CA ASP A 57 3.27 10.47 -7.26
C ASP A 57 2.16 9.94 -8.20
N ASN A 58 1.14 10.77 -8.42
CA ASN A 58 0.02 10.47 -9.29
C ASN A 58 -0.27 11.64 -10.26
N ASP A 59 0.73 12.46 -10.56
CA ASP A 59 0.58 13.63 -11.42
C ASP A 59 0.18 13.27 -12.86
N GLU A 60 0.54 12.07 -13.36
CA GLU A 60 0.19 11.62 -14.72
C GLU A 60 -1.18 10.92 -14.83
N ALA A 61 -1.91 10.69 -13.73
CA ALA A 61 -3.17 9.96 -13.78
C ALA A 61 -4.34 10.77 -14.36
N LEU A 62 -5.00 10.19 -15.37
CA LEU A 62 -6.16 10.77 -16.07
C LEU A 62 -7.44 10.83 -15.21
N GLN A 63 -7.58 9.96 -14.20
CA GLN A 63 -8.65 9.99 -13.19
C GLN A 63 -8.04 9.94 -11.79
N ARG A 64 -8.49 10.85 -10.92
CA ARG A 64 -7.92 11.06 -9.58
C ARG A 64 -9.02 10.90 -8.53
N GLU A 65 -8.85 9.94 -7.62
CA GLU A 65 -9.60 9.93 -6.36
C GLU A 65 -8.69 10.42 -5.22
N GLY A 66 -9.17 11.36 -4.40
CA GLY A 66 -8.54 11.69 -3.11
C GLY A 66 -7.11 12.23 -3.14
N CYS A 67 -6.75 13.04 -4.14
CA CYS A 67 -5.38 13.51 -4.38
C CYS A 67 -5.14 14.90 -3.74
N ASP A 68 -4.36 14.96 -2.67
CA ASP A 68 -3.94 16.20 -2.01
C ASP A 68 -2.45 16.49 -2.31
N PRO A 69 -1.99 17.77 -2.26
CA PRO A 69 -0.58 18.09 -2.35
C PRO A 69 0.21 17.41 -1.22
N THR A 70 1.29 16.72 -1.57
CA THR A 70 2.24 16.12 -0.62
C THR A 70 3.32 17.13 -0.20
N TYR A 71 4.18 16.80 0.78
CA TYR A 71 5.28 17.70 1.17
C TYR A 71 6.26 18.02 0.02
N LYS A 72 6.37 17.11 -0.96
CA LYS A 72 7.16 17.30 -2.19
C LYS A 72 6.43 18.11 -3.26
N LYS A 73 5.27 18.69 -2.94
CA LYS A 73 4.41 19.48 -3.84
C LYS A 73 3.89 18.74 -5.08
N VAL A 74 4.00 17.41 -5.13
CA VAL A 74 3.34 16.56 -6.13
C VAL A 74 1.96 16.13 -5.63
N LYS A 75 1.00 15.93 -6.54
CA LYS A 75 -0.33 15.44 -6.17
C LYS A 75 -0.28 13.92 -6.08
N GLY A 76 -0.54 13.40 -4.89
CA GLY A 76 -0.38 11.98 -4.67
C GLY A 76 -0.83 11.52 -3.30
N PHE A 77 -0.41 10.32 -2.95
CA PHE A 77 -0.63 9.74 -1.64
C PHE A 77 0.67 9.69 -0.86
N GLN A 78 0.55 9.81 0.46
CA GLN A 78 1.69 9.67 1.37
C GLN A 78 1.34 8.63 2.45
N PRO A 79 1.37 7.33 2.09
CA PRO A 79 1.11 6.26 3.05
C PRO A 79 2.15 6.27 4.18
N LEU A 80 1.71 5.89 5.36
CA LEU A 80 2.60 5.42 6.42
C LEU A 80 2.76 3.91 6.24
N GLN A 81 3.98 3.44 6.09
CA GLN A 81 4.30 2.04 5.87
C GLN A 81 5.07 1.50 7.07
N LEU A 82 4.70 0.29 7.50
CA LEU A 82 5.45 -0.48 8.50
C LEU A 82 6.26 -1.54 7.76
N ILE A 83 7.57 -1.56 7.99
CA ILE A 83 8.51 -2.39 7.26
C ILE A 83 9.22 -3.32 8.23
N TRP A 84 9.27 -4.61 7.90
CA TRP A 84 10.02 -5.63 8.62
C TRP A 84 10.88 -6.44 7.63
N ASN A 85 12.19 -6.54 7.88
CA ASN A 85 13.14 -7.23 6.99
C ASN A 85 12.99 -6.83 5.50
N GLY A 86 12.87 -5.52 5.25
CA GLY A 86 12.71 -4.95 3.90
C GLY A 86 11.34 -5.17 3.25
N LYS A 87 10.36 -5.75 3.96
CA LYS A 87 9.02 -6.02 3.46
C LYS A 87 7.99 -5.10 4.12
N ILE A 88 7.07 -4.54 3.34
CA ILE A 88 5.92 -3.80 3.87
C ILE A 88 4.95 -4.81 4.47
N VAL A 89 4.74 -4.72 5.78
CA VAL A 89 3.84 -5.61 6.55
C VAL A 89 2.54 -4.94 6.97
N ASP A 90 2.48 -3.62 6.90
CA ASP A 90 1.25 -2.84 7.01
C ASP A 90 1.41 -1.50 6.29
N ALA A 91 0.31 -0.93 5.80
CA ALA A 91 0.28 0.40 5.22
C ALA A 91 -1.05 1.10 5.47
N ILE A 92 -0.98 2.34 5.95
CA ILE A 92 -2.13 3.23 6.05
C ILE A 92 -2.01 4.29 4.97
N PHE A 93 -2.93 4.27 4.01
CA PHE A 93 -3.06 5.31 3.00
C PHE A 93 -3.64 6.56 3.67
N ARG A 94 -2.87 7.65 3.61
CA ARG A 94 -3.25 8.95 4.15
C ARG A 94 -3.34 9.96 3.00
N ARG A 95 -4.21 10.96 3.19
CA ARG A 95 -4.22 12.15 2.35
C ARG A 95 -2.87 12.87 2.42
N GLY A 96 -2.36 13.36 1.29
CA GLY A 96 -1.05 14.02 1.18
C GLY A 96 -0.85 15.19 2.15
N LYS A 97 -1.93 15.89 2.54
CA LYS A 97 -1.90 17.01 3.49
C LYS A 97 -1.60 16.59 4.95
N ARG A 98 -1.74 15.30 5.31
CA ARG A 98 -1.49 14.81 6.68
C ARG A 98 -0.04 14.35 6.83
N HIS A 99 0.90 15.29 6.88
CA HIS A 99 2.29 15.00 7.28
C HIS A 99 2.51 15.32 8.77
N SER A 100 3.38 14.56 9.43
CA SER A 100 3.74 14.75 10.85
C SER A 100 4.67 15.93 11.10
N ASN A 101 5.24 16.53 10.05
CA ASN A 101 6.21 17.65 10.18
C ASN A 101 5.58 19.05 10.33
N TYR A 102 4.29 19.17 10.67
CA TYR A 102 3.71 20.48 10.99
C TYR A 102 4.13 20.88 12.42
N GLY A 103 5.29 21.52 12.55
CA GLY A 103 5.86 21.92 13.84
C GLY A 103 7.08 22.85 13.78
N HIS A 104 7.39 23.43 12.61
CA HIS A 104 8.35 24.52 12.44
C HIS A 104 7.77 25.55 11.47
#